data_AF-A0A956UIY8-F1
#
_entry.id   AF-A0A956UIY8-F1
#
_cell.length_a   1.000
_cell.length_b   1.000
_cell.length_c   1.000
_cell.angle_alpha   90.00
_cell.angle_beta   90.00
_cell.angle_gamma   90.00
#
_symmetry.space_group_name_H-M   'P 1'
#
loop_
_entity.id
_entity.type
_entity.pdbx_description
1 polymer ?
#
loop_
_entity_poly.entity_id
_entity_poly.type
_entity_poly.pdbx_seq_one_letter_code
_entity_poly.pdbx_strand_id
1 'polypeptide(L)'
;MAARMHENELDIDEALVRRLLHGQFPRWANLPLQELPRAGTDNALFRLGEEMVVRLPRIDWAAGQAEKDHHWLSRLAPHLPLAIPVPVALGEPGETYPWRWSICPWLPGENPTRENVPDLDQAALDVAGFVRAMWTIDTAGGPGPGRENAGRGGPLATRDDMVRRSLPEWETEFDGRALRAIWDEALAAAEWDAAPVWVHGDLHPGNMLTC
;
A
#
# COMPACT_ATOMS: atom_id res chain seq x y z
N MET A 1 8.91 15.32 -15.83
CA MET A 1 9.31 15.03 -14.44
C MET A 1 8.07 15.16 -13.58
N ALA A 2 7.75 14.12 -12.80
CA ALA A 2 6.70 14.21 -11.80
C ALA A 2 7.05 15.32 -10.78
N ALA A 3 6.03 15.99 -10.23
CA ALA A 3 6.25 16.97 -9.17
C ALA A 3 6.82 16.27 -7.93
N ARG A 4 7.81 16.89 -7.30
CA ARG A 4 8.43 16.37 -6.09
C ARG A 4 7.40 16.27 -4.95
N MET A 5 7.24 15.09 -4.36
CA MET A 5 6.23 14.86 -3.32
C MET A 5 6.78 15.04 -1.90
N HIS A 6 8.02 14.64 -1.65
CA HIS A 6 8.70 14.81 -0.35
C HIS A 6 10.05 15.52 -0.48
N GLU A 7 10.46 16.24 0.56
CA GLU A 7 11.73 16.98 0.57
C GLU A 7 12.97 16.07 0.49
N ASN A 8 12.86 14.83 0.96
CA ASN A 8 13.93 13.83 1.02
C ASN A 8 13.72 12.63 0.09
N GLU A 9 12.79 12.70 -0.88
CA GLU A 9 12.66 11.62 -1.87
C GLU A 9 13.82 11.62 -2.87
N LEU A 10 14.18 10.40 -3.31
CA LEU A 10 15.14 10.16 -4.38
C LEU A 10 14.54 10.52 -5.73
N ASP A 11 15.37 11.11 -6.59
CA ASP A 11 15.06 11.28 -7.99
C ASP A 11 15.28 9.94 -8.71
N ILE A 12 14.19 9.35 -9.21
CA ILE A 12 14.18 8.05 -9.86
C ILE A 12 13.65 8.26 -11.28
N ASP A 13 14.55 8.17 -12.26
CA ASP A 13 14.22 8.35 -13.67
C ASP A 13 14.19 7.02 -14.43
N GLU A 14 13.67 7.06 -15.65
CA GLU A 14 13.61 5.89 -16.53
C GLU A 14 15.01 5.32 -16.81
N ALA A 15 16.04 6.16 -16.91
CA ALA A 15 17.39 5.74 -17.20
C ALA A 15 17.99 4.87 -16.07
N LEU A 16 17.76 5.25 -14.81
CA LEU A 16 18.12 4.46 -13.64
C LEU A 16 17.42 3.10 -13.66
N VAL A 17 16.09 3.09 -13.86
CA VAL A 17 15.31 1.86 -13.88
C VAL A 17 15.75 0.93 -15.02
N ARG A 18 16.11 1.46 -16.19
CA ARG A 18 16.69 0.67 -17.29
C ARG A 18 18.02 0.03 -16.91
N ARG A 19 18.94 0.76 -16.27
CA ARG A 19 20.22 0.19 -15.84
C ARG A 19 20.00 -0.92 -14.81
N LEU A 20 19.11 -0.73 -13.84
CA LEU A 20 18.72 -1.74 -12.86
C LEU A 20 18.14 -3.00 -13.55
N LEU A 21 17.21 -2.83 -14.50
CA LEU A 21 16.64 -3.94 -15.27
C LEU A 21 17.70 -4.68 -16.09
N HIS A 22 18.61 -3.97 -16.76
CA HIS A 22 19.70 -4.61 -17.52
C HIS A 22 20.63 -5.41 -16.62
N GLY A 23 20.98 -4.89 -15.45
CA GLY A 23 21.88 -5.56 -14.52
C GLY A 23 21.27 -6.81 -13.86
N GLN A 24 19.96 -6.82 -13.60
CA GLN A 24 19.34 -7.81 -12.73
C GLN A 24 18.27 -8.68 -13.42
N PHE A 25 17.56 -8.14 -14.41
CA PHE A 25 16.51 -8.84 -15.14
C PHE A 25 16.62 -8.69 -16.67
N PRO A 26 17.71 -9.21 -17.30
CA PRO A 26 17.97 -9.03 -18.73
C PRO A 26 16.81 -9.44 -19.66
N ARG A 27 15.99 -10.43 -19.24
CA ARG A 27 14.80 -10.89 -19.97
C ARG A 27 13.72 -9.82 -20.18
N TRP A 28 13.68 -8.79 -19.33
CA TRP A 28 12.69 -7.73 -19.36
C TRP A 28 13.29 -6.36 -19.68
N ALA A 29 14.62 -6.23 -19.73
CA ALA A 29 15.32 -4.96 -19.84
C ALA A 29 14.99 -4.16 -21.12
N ASN A 30 14.62 -4.86 -22.19
CA ASN A 30 14.27 -4.25 -23.48
C ASN A 30 12.76 -4.03 -23.67
N LEU A 31 11.92 -4.35 -22.68
CA LEU A 31 10.49 -4.05 -22.76
C LEU A 31 10.26 -2.53 -22.76
N PRO A 32 9.14 -2.06 -23.35
CA PRO A 32 8.71 -0.69 -23.18
C PRO A 32 8.68 -0.31 -21.70
N LEU A 33 9.22 0.85 -21.35
CA LEU A 33 9.26 1.35 -19.99
C LEU A 33 8.72 2.77 -20.02
N GLN A 34 7.79 3.08 -19.13
CA GLN A 34 7.19 4.42 -19.05
C GLN A 34 6.89 4.76 -17.59
N GLU A 35 7.34 5.93 -17.14
CA GLU A 35 6.98 6.46 -15.82
C GLU A 35 5.46 6.71 -15.73
N LEU A 36 4.83 6.27 -14.65
CA LEU A 36 3.41 6.54 -14.39
C LEU A 36 3.25 7.89 -13.68
N PRO A 37 2.46 8.85 -14.22
CA PRO A 37 2.34 10.19 -13.65
C PRO A 37 1.71 10.23 -12.25
N ARG A 38 0.83 9.26 -11.95
CA ARG A 38 0.21 9.09 -10.62
C ARG A 38 1.10 8.22 -9.75
N ALA A 39 2.27 8.74 -9.48
CA ALA A 39 3.29 8.03 -8.76
C ALA A 39 2.89 7.99 -7.27
N GLY A 40 2.82 6.78 -6.68
CA GLY A 40 2.38 6.61 -5.30
C GLY A 40 3.27 7.35 -4.31
N THR A 41 2.72 7.72 -3.16
CA THR A 41 3.42 8.51 -2.13
C THR A 41 4.75 7.90 -1.69
N ASP A 42 4.82 6.58 -1.65
CA ASP A 42 6.00 5.83 -1.19
C ASP A 42 6.90 5.33 -2.32
N ASN A 43 6.36 5.17 -3.53
CA ASN A 43 7.04 4.44 -4.61
C ASN A 43 6.96 5.18 -5.94
N ALA A 44 8.08 5.26 -6.66
CA ALA A 44 8.10 5.55 -8.09
C ALA A 44 7.61 4.32 -8.87
N LEU A 45 6.71 4.54 -9.83
CA LEU A 45 6.03 3.49 -10.58
C LEU A 45 6.36 3.61 -12.06
N PHE A 46 6.84 2.53 -12.67
CA PHE A 46 7.13 2.47 -14.09
C PHE A 46 6.38 1.32 -14.73
N ARG A 47 5.56 1.61 -15.73
CA ARG A 47 4.93 0.60 -16.56
C ARG A 47 6.01 -0.14 -17.35
N LEU A 48 6.06 -1.47 -17.24
CA LEU A 48 7.02 -2.34 -17.90
C LEU A 48 6.29 -3.31 -18.83
N GLY A 49 6.40 -3.08 -20.14
CA GLY A 49 5.60 -3.77 -21.15
C GLY A 49 4.10 -3.61 -20.91
N GLU A 50 3.33 -4.61 -21.34
CA GLU A 50 1.87 -4.64 -21.21
C GLU A 50 1.37 -5.42 -19.99
N GLU A 51 2.25 -6.02 -19.20
CA GLU A 51 1.82 -6.94 -18.13
C GLU A 51 2.46 -6.69 -16.78
N MET A 52 3.41 -5.74 -16.66
CA MET A 52 4.11 -5.51 -15.40
C MET A 52 4.24 -4.02 -15.04
N VAL A 53 4.53 -3.79 -13.76
CA VAL A 53 4.92 -2.50 -13.20
C VAL A 53 6.15 -2.69 -12.31
N VAL A 54 7.12 -1.81 -12.47
CA VAL A 54 8.26 -1.69 -11.55
C VAL A 54 7.87 -0.72 -10.43
N ARG A 55 8.09 -1.13 -9.18
CA ARG A 55 7.86 -0.34 -7.97
C ARG A 55 9.19 -0.14 -7.26
N LEU A 56 9.63 1.11 -7.18
CA LEU A 56 10.84 1.49 -6.47
C LEU A 56 10.46 2.41 -5.30
N PRO A 57 10.77 2.06 -4.05
CA PRO A 57 10.72 3.00 -2.94
C PRO A 57 11.42 4.32 -3.31
N ARG A 58 10.76 5.45 -3.10
CA ARG A 58 11.34 6.79 -3.34
C ARG A 58 11.86 7.43 -2.07
N ILE A 59 11.54 6.85 -0.91
CA ILE A 59 11.81 7.43 0.40
C ILE A 59 12.14 6.37 1.44
N ASP A 60 12.90 6.75 2.46
CA ASP A 60 13.55 5.85 3.41
C ASP A 60 12.57 5.04 4.26
N TRP A 61 11.41 5.60 4.61
CA TRP A 61 10.38 4.84 5.32
C TRP A 61 9.70 3.78 4.48
N ALA A 62 9.78 3.88 3.15
CA ALA A 62 9.25 2.88 2.22
C ALA A 62 10.27 1.75 1.93
N ALA A 63 11.52 1.90 2.38
CA ALA A 63 12.50 0.83 2.30
C ALA A 63 12.01 -0.41 3.08
N GLY A 64 12.19 -1.61 2.51
CA GLY A 64 11.69 -2.87 3.08
C GLY A 64 10.28 -3.26 2.62
N GLN A 65 9.52 -2.35 1.99
CA GLN A 65 8.18 -2.68 1.50
C GLN A 65 8.21 -3.74 0.40
N ALA A 66 9.20 -3.70 -0.51
CA ALA A 66 9.31 -4.65 -1.60
C ALA A 66 9.51 -6.09 -1.10
N GLU A 67 10.34 -6.27 -0.08
CA GLU A 67 10.61 -7.56 0.56
C GLU A 67 9.39 -8.07 1.33
N LYS A 68 8.73 -7.18 2.07
CA LYS A 68 7.49 -7.48 2.79
C LYS A 68 6.41 -7.95 1.83
N ASP A 69 6.18 -7.20 0.75
CA ASP A 69 5.18 -7.52 -0.26
C ASP A 69 5.51 -8.85 -0.96
N HIS A 70 6.77 -9.06 -1.35
CA HIS A 70 7.20 -10.31 -1.99
C HIS A 70 6.99 -11.54 -1.08
N HIS A 71 7.29 -11.39 0.22
CA HIS A 71 7.10 -12.46 1.19
C HIS A 71 5.63 -12.73 1.49
N TRP A 72 4.83 -11.71 1.80
CA TRP A 72 3.48 -11.90 2.31
C TRP A 72 2.44 -12.05 1.20
N LEU A 73 2.50 -11.27 0.12
CA LEU A 73 1.48 -11.35 -0.92
C LEU A 73 1.44 -12.71 -1.61
N SER A 74 2.59 -13.37 -1.77
CA SER A 74 2.66 -14.74 -2.30
C SER A 74 2.01 -15.79 -1.39
N ARG A 75 1.98 -15.55 -0.08
CA ARG A 75 1.33 -16.41 0.92
C ARG A 75 -0.15 -16.12 1.07
N LEU A 76 -0.56 -14.86 0.93
CA LEU A 76 -1.96 -14.45 1.07
C LEU A 76 -2.77 -14.79 -0.18
N ALA A 77 -2.20 -14.60 -1.38
CA ALA A 77 -2.93 -14.72 -2.65
C ALA A 77 -3.71 -16.03 -2.84
N PRO A 78 -3.19 -17.23 -2.51
CA PRO A 78 -3.93 -18.49 -2.69
C PRO A 78 -5.22 -18.59 -1.86
N HIS A 79 -5.39 -17.74 -0.85
CA HIS A 79 -6.52 -17.77 0.08
C HIS A 79 -7.53 -16.63 -0.16
N LEU A 80 -7.26 -15.75 -1.12
CA LEU A 80 -8.10 -14.58 -1.38
C LEU A 80 -9.02 -14.80 -2.58
N PRO A 81 -10.27 -14.30 -2.52
CA PRO A 81 -11.25 -14.47 -3.60
C PRO A 81 -10.99 -13.54 -4.79
N LEU A 82 -10.15 -12.52 -4.62
CA LEU A 82 -9.81 -11.52 -5.63
C LEU A 82 -8.30 -11.46 -5.85
N ALA A 83 -7.89 -11.10 -7.06
CA ALA A 83 -6.50 -10.98 -7.42
C ALA A 83 -5.78 -9.86 -6.65
N ILE A 84 -4.54 -10.12 -6.24
CA ILE A 84 -3.63 -9.14 -5.64
C ILE A 84 -2.29 -9.13 -6.41
N PRO A 85 -1.52 -8.01 -6.39
CA PRO A 85 -0.31 -7.87 -7.21
C PRO A 85 0.88 -8.62 -6.60
N VAL A 86 0.89 -9.95 -6.66
CA VAL A 86 1.99 -10.79 -6.15
C VAL A 86 3.29 -10.47 -6.91
N PRO A 87 4.36 -9.97 -6.26
CA PRO A 87 5.58 -9.59 -6.96
C PRO A 87 6.23 -10.78 -7.67
N VAL A 88 6.50 -10.64 -8.96
CA VAL A 88 7.13 -11.66 -9.81
C VAL A 88 8.65 -11.62 -9.74
N ALA A 89 9.23 -10.52 -9.25
CA ALA A 89 10.65 -10.42 -8.97
C ALA A 89 10.95 -9.38 -7.88
N LEU A 90 12.06 -9.61 -7.19
CA LEU A 90 12.64 -8.70 -6.21
C LEU A 90 14.05 -8.33 -6.68
N GLY A 91 14.29 -7.05 -6.90
CA GLY A 91 15.59 -6.50 -7.27
C GLY A 91 16.40 -6.08 -6.06
N GLU A 92 17.72 -6.15 -6.20
CA GLU A 92 18.72 -5.71 -5.22
C GLU A 92 19.09 -4.23 -5.43
N PRO A 93 19.66 -3.56 -4.42
CA PRO A 93 20.31 -2.25 -4.58
C PRO A 93 21.40 -2.29 -5.67
N GLY A 94 21.62 -1.17 -6.36
CA GLY A 94 22.59 -1.07 -7.44
C GLY A 94 22.46 0.25 -8.19
N GLU A 95 23.41 0.58 -9.07
CA GLU A 95 23.34 1.79 -9.91
C GLU A 95 23.11 3.10 -9.11
N THR A 96 23.65 3.15 -7.88
CA THR A 96 23.43 4.17 -6.83
C THR A 96 22.06 4.17 -6.13
N TYR A 97 21.12 3.34 -6.58
CA TYR A 97 19.85 3.11 -5.90
C TYR A 97 20.05 2.24 -4.65
N PRO A 98 19.63 2.70 -3.45
CA PRO A 98 20.06 2.09 -2.18
C PRO A 98 19.14 0.98 -1.66
N TRP A 99 17.96 0.80 -2.24
CA TRP A 99 16.94 -0.10 -1.69
C TRP A 99 16.62 -1.28 -2.59
N ARG A 100 16.01 -2.30 -2.02
CA ARG A 100 15.36 -3.34 -2.81
C ARG A 100 14.09 -2.79 -3.43
N TRP A 101 13.75 -3.33 -4.59
CA TRP A 101 12.62 -2.89 -5.42
C TRP A 101 11.92 -4.11 -6.02
N SER A 102 10.73 -3.94 -6.59
CA SER A 102 9.95 -5.07 -7.07
C SER A 102 9.40 -4.89 -8.47
N ILE A 103 9.16 -6.00 -9.14
CA ILE A 103 8.38 -6.07 -10.38
C ILE A 103 7.10 -6.83 -10.02
N CYS A 104 5.96 -6.18 -10.24
CA CYS A 104 4.64 -6.73 -9.97
C CYS A 104 3.86 -6.90 -11.28
N PRO A 105 2.91 -7.84 -11.35
CA PRO A 105 1.98 -7.90 -12.46
C PRO A 105 1.11 -6.63 -12.48
N TRP A 106 0.75 -6.19 -13.68
CA TRP A 106 -0.25 -5.16 -13.89
C TRP A 106 -1.62 -5.83 -13.88
N LEU A 107 -2.44 -5.51 -12.87
CA LEU A 107 -3.82 -5.97 -12.82
C LEU A 107 -4.67 -5.03 -13.70
N PRO A 108 -5.42 -5.57 -14.68
CA PRO A 108 -6.31 -4.75 -15.49
C PRO A 108 -7.49 -4.25 -14.64
N GLY A 109 -7.96 -3.05 -14.96
CA GLY A 109 -9.11 -2.43 -14.31
C GLY A 109 -8.89 -0.95 -14.04
N GLU A 110 -9.92 -0.32 -13.51
CA GLU A 110 -9.94 1.08 -13.12
C GLU A 110 -10.35 1.21 -11.65
N ASN A 111 -10.01 2.31 -11.00
CA ASN A 111 -10.52 2.57 -9.66
C ASN A 111 -12.05 2.65 -9.67
N PRO A 112 -12.75 1.98 -8.73
CA PRO A 112 -14.20 2.00 -8.68
C PRO A 112 -14.74 3.40 -8.35
N THR A 113 -15.77 3.80 -9.10
CA THR A 113 -16.61 4.97 -8.88
C THR A 113 -18.07 4.54 -8.88
N ARG A 114 -18.99 5.44 -8.51
CA ARG A 114 -20.43 5.13 -8.56
C ARG A 114 -20.93 4.92 -9.98
N GLU A 115 -20.21 5.46 -10.96
CA GLU A 115 -20.58 5.46 -12.38
C GLU A 115 -20.05 4.25 -13.13
N ASN A 116 -18.88 3.70 -12.75
CA ASN A 116 -18.27 2.55 -13.42
C ASN A 116 -18.49 1.20 -12.72
N VAL A 117 -19.10 1.18 -11.52
CA VAL A 117 -19.53 -0.04 -10.84
C VAL A 117 -21.01 -0.29 -11.14
N PRO A 118 -21.36 -1.33 -11.92
CA PRO A 118 -22.74 -1.55 -12.36
C PRO A 118 -23.66 -2.03 -11.23
N ASP A 119 -23.12 -2.77 -10.26
CA ASP A 119 -23.84 -3.32 -9.12
C ASP A 119 -23.07 -3.02 -7.82
N LEU A 120 -23.49 -1.96 -7.11
CA LEU A 120 -22.85 -1.54 -5.87
C LEU A 120 -23.12 -2.51 -4.71
N ASP A 121 -24.25 -3.21 -4.72
CA ASP A 121 -24.59 -4.18 -3.67
C ASP A 121 -23.69 -5.41 -3.82
N GLN A 122 -23.49 -5.92 -5.04
CA GLN A 122 -22.55 -7.00 -5.29
C GLN A 122 -21.10 -6.58 -4.99
N ALA A 123 -20.68 -5.38 -5.39
CA ALA A 123 -19.34 -4.88 -5.06
C ALA A 123 -19.11 -4.80 -3.54
N ALA A 124 -20.12 -4.38 -2.76
CA ALA A 124 -20.04 -4.37 -1.31
C ALA A 124 -19.90 -5.80 -0.74
N LEU A 125 -20.62 -6.77 -1.30
CA LEU A 125 -20.50 -8.18 -0.92
C LEU A 125 -19.12 -8.75 -1.26
N ASP A 126 -18.55 -8.40 -2.41
CA ASP A 126 -17.22 -8.85 -2.84
C ASP A 126 -16.12 -8.29 -1.94
N VAL A 127 -16.20 -7.00 -1.59
CA VAL A 127 -15.29 -6.36 -0.63
C VAL A 127 -15.42 -7.01 0.75
N ALA A 128 -16.65 -7.25 1.23
CA ALA A 128 -16.87 -7.94 2.50
C ALA A 128 -16.33 -9.37 2.46
N GLY A 129 -16.50 -10.09 1.34
CA GLY A 129 -15.96 -11.42 1.12
C GLY A 129 -14.43 -11.44 1.18
N PHE A 130 -13.77 -10.48 0.53
CA PHE A 130 -12.32 -10.32 0.57
C PHE A 130 -11.80 -10.05 1.99
N VAL A 131 -12.44 -9.13 2.73
CA VAL A 131 -12.08 -8.81 4.12
C VAL A 131 -12.25 -10.04 5.03
N ARG A 132 -13.37 -10.75 4.90
CA ARG A 132 -13.59 -11.97 5.68
C ARG A 132 -12.59 -13.06 5.33
N ALA A 133 -12.23 -13.22 4.06
CA ALA A 133 -11.21 -14.18 3.65
C ALA A 133 -9.86 -13.86 4.31
N MET A 134 -9.42 -12.60 4.32
CA MET A 134 -8.21 -12.18 5.05
C MET A 134 -8.22 -12.60 6.52
N TRP A 135 -9.35 -12.46 7.21
CA TRP A 135 -9.49 -12.83 8.62
C TRP A 135 -9.39 -14.33 8.89
N THR A 136 -9.54 -15.18 7.87
CA THR A 136 -9.40 -16.64 8.02
C THR A 136 -7.99 -17.15 7.77
N ILE A 137 -7.09 -16.31 7.26
CA ILE A 137 -5.71 -16.71 6.96
C ILE A 137 -4.90 -16.75 8.26
N ASP A 138 -4.11 -17.82 8.44
CA ASP A 138 -3.19 -17.95 9.57
C ASP A 138 -2.24 -16.73 9.67
N THR A 139 -2.15 -16.13 10.85
CA THR A 139 -1.31 -14.96 11.12
C THR A 139 0.07 -15.36 11.64
N ALA A 140 0.38 -16.65 11.76
CA ALA A 140 1.66 -17.13 12.25
C ALA A 140 2.84 -16.52 11.45
N GLY A 141 3.75 -15.87 12.19
CA GLY A 141 4.92 -15.21 11.62
C GLY A 141 4.63 -13.87 10.92
N GLY A 142 3.37 -13.45 10.81
CA GLY A 142 2.96 -12.17 10.25
C GLY A 142 3.50 -10.97 11.04
N PRO A 143 3.76 -9.83 10.39
CA PRO A 143 4.19 -8.62 11.10
C PRO A 143 3.03 -8.08 11.95
N GLY A 144 3.35 -7.68 13.18
CA GLY A 144 2.40 -6.95 14.03
C GLY A 144 2.27 -5.48 13.61
N PRO A 145 1.53 -4.68 14.39
CA PRO A 145 1.52 -3.23 14.25
C PRO A 145 2.92 -2.66 14.54
N GLY A 146 3.47 -1.88 13.62
CA GLY A 146 4.85 -1.40 13.68
C GLY A 146 5.14 -0.22 12.76
N ARG A 147 6.40 0.21 12.65
CA ARG A 147 6.80 1.34 11.80
C ARG A 147 6.45 1.08 10.33
N GLU A 148 6.61 -0.16 9.88
CA GLU A 148 6.41 -0.65 8.52
C GLU A 148 4.96 -0.65 8.02
N ASN A 149 3.99 -0.46 8.91
CA ASN A 149 2.58 -0.27 8.60
C ASN A 149 1.97 0.95 9.33
N ALA A 150 2.82 1.87 9.79
CA ALA A 150 2.43 3.04 10.57
C ALA A 150 1.56 2.72 11.80
N GLY A 151 1.77 1.56 12.43
CA GLY A 151 1.02 1.09 13.60
C GLY A 151 -0.42 0.73 13.28
N ARG A 152 -0.75 0.38 12.03
CA ARG A 152 -2.10 -0.07 11.64
C ARG A 152 -2.35 -1.48 12.18
N GLY A 153 -3.59 -1.73 12.60
CA GLY A 153 -3.98 -2.99 13.25
C GLY A 153 -3.64 -3.06 14.75
N GLY A 154 -3.09 -1.99 15.34
CA GLY A 154 -2.83 -1.90 16.78
C GLY A 154 -3.92 -1.16 17.55
N PRO A 155 -3.83 -1.15 18.90
CA PRO A 155 -4.80 -0.46 19.75
C PRO A 155 -4.88 1.04 19.45
N LEU A 156 -6.09 1.59 19.42
CA LEU A 156 -6.31 3.01 19.12
C LEU A 156 -5.63 3.93 20.14
N ALA A 157 -5.53 3.49 21.41
CA ALA A 157 -4.84 4.20 22.48
C ALA A 157 -3.39 4.59 22.12
N THR A 158 -2.71 3.82 21.28
CA THR A 158 -1.36 4.15 20.80
C THR A 158 -1.29 5.42 19.95
N ARG A 159 -2.44 5.94 19.49
CA ARG A 159 -2.57 7.18 18.72
C ARG A 159 -2.99 8.39 19.55
N ASP A 160 -3.35 8.22 20.82
CA ASP A 160 -3.91 9.30 21.67
C ASP A 160 -2.97 10.50 21.74
N ASP A 161 -1.71 10.29 22.12
CA ASP A 161 -0.72 11.38 22.21
C ASP A 161 -0.57 12.16 20.89
N MET A 162 -0.57 11.46 19.75
CA MET A 162 -0.47 12.11 18.44
C MET A 162 -1.71 12.95 18.16
N VAL A 163 -2.90 12.38 18.34
CA VAL A 163 -4.17 13.07 18.06
C VAL A 163 -4.34 14.28 19.00
N ARG A 164 -4.08 14.11 20.30
CA ARG A 164 -4.19 15.20 21.29
C ARG A 164 -3.30 16.38 20.98
N ARG A 165 -2.09 16.14 20.46
CA ARG A 165 -1.17 17.20 20.03
C ARG A 165 -1.64 17.93 18.78
N SER A 166 -2.34 17.25 17.88
CA SER A 166 -2.87 17.85 16.65
C SER A 166 -4.19 18.59 16.83
N LEU A 167 -4.96 18.29 17.89
CA LEU A 167 -6.26 18.93 18.14
C LEU A 167 -6.22 20.46 18.07
N PRO A 168 -5.31 21.20 18.74
CA PRO A 168 -5.32 22.67 18.71
C PRO A 168 -5.27 23.28 17.31
N GLU A 169 -4.63 22.60 16.35
CA GLU A 169 -4.57 23.06 14.95
C GLU A 169 -5.92 22.84 14.26
N TRP A 170 -6.56 21.69 14.48
CA TRP A 170 -7.85 21.34 13.85
C TRP A 170 -9.03 22.12 14.43
N GLU A 171 -8.94 22.55 15.68
CA GLU A 171 -9.96 23.39 16.33
C GLU A 171 -10.11 24.78 15.69
N THR A 172 -9.19 25.16 14.80
CA THR A 172 -9.31 26.39 14.00
C THR A 172 -10.27 26.25 12.82
N GLU A 173 -10.55 25.02 12.39
CA GLU A 173 -11.39 24.70 11.21
C GLU A 173 -12.65 23.90 11.60
N PHE A 174 -12.58 23.12 12.67
CA PHE A 174 -13.64 22.20 13.11
C PHE A 174 -14.10 22.49 14.54
N ASP A 175 -15.28 21.98 14.92
CA ASP A 175 -15.76 22.04 16.31
C ASP A 175 -14.88 21.17 17.23
N GLY A 176 -14.00 21.82 17.98
CA GLY A 176 -13.09 21.16 18.90
C GLY A 176 -13.74 20.36 20.01
N ARG A 177 -14.91 20.79 20.49
CA ARG A 177 -15.65 20.02 21.49
C ARG A 177 -16.16 18.72 20.88
N ALA A 178 -16.71 18.79 19.68
CA ALA A 178 -17.16 17.61 18.96
C ALA A 178 -16.00 16.65 18.63
N LEU A 179 -14.86 17.17 18.18
CA LEU A 179 -13.66 16.37 17.90
C LEU A 179 -13.15 15.62 19.14
N ARG A 180 -13.04 16.33 20.27
CA ARG A 180 -12.63 15.72 21.55
C ARG A 180 -13.62 14.65 22.01
N ALA A 181 -14.92 14.94 21.93
CA ALA A 181 -15.95 14.00 22.33
C ALA A 181 -15.90 12.70 21.51
N ILE A 182 -15.80 12.80 20.17
CA ILE A 182 -15.69 11.62 19.29
C ILE A 182 -14.40 10.85 19.57
N TRP A 183 -13.29 11.54 19.82
CA TRP A 183 -12.02 10.89 20.15
C TRP A 183 -12.07 10.15 21.50
N ASP A 184 -12.63 10.79 22.53
CA ASP A 184 -12.82 10.18 23.85
C ASP A 184 -13.75 8.96 23.78
N GLU A 185 -14.84 9.05 23.00
CA GLU A 185 -15.74 7.93 22.74
C GLU A 185 -15.02 6.76 22.05
N ALA A 186 -14.20 7.05 21.03
CA ALA A 186 -13.45 6.02 20.31
C ALA A 186 -12.41 5.33 21.21
N LEU A 187 -11.77 6.06 22.12
CA LEU A 187 -10.83 5.50 23.09
C LEU A 187 -11.51 4.67 24.19
N ALA A 188 -12.76 4.99 24.52
CA ALA A 188 -13.54 4.26 25.51
C ALA A 188 -14.13 2.95 24.96
N ALA A 189 -14.12 2.76 23.63
CA ALA A 189 -14.57 1.53 23.00
C ALA A 189 -13.70 0.34 23.45
N ALA A 190 -14.33 -0.84 23.55
CA ALA A 190 -13.61 -2.06 23.93
C ALA A 190 -12.51 -2.38 22.90
N GLU A 191 -11.33 -2.74 23.40
CA GLU A 191 -10.26 -3.25 22.56
C GLU A 191 -10.63 -4.60 21.94
N TRP A 192 -9.97 -4.93 20.84
CA TRP A 192 -10.09 -6.24 20.22
C TRP A 192 -9.55 -7.33 21.17
N ASP A 193 -10.43 -8.25 21.56
CA ASP A 193 -10.14 -9.31 22.54
C ASP A 193 -10.04 -10.72 21.90
N ALA A 194 -10.12 -10.80 20.56
CA ALA A 194 -10.02 -12.03 19.80
C ALA A 194 -8.61 -12.25 19.23
N ALA A 195 -8.42 -13.39 18.56
CA ALA A 195 -7.16 -13.69 17.89
C ALA A 195 -6.80 -12.63 16.83
N PRO A 196 -5.50 -12.36 16.58
CA PRO A 196 -5.07 -11.48 15.52
C PRO A 196 -5.58 -11.93 14.15
N VAL A 197 -5.85 -10.96 13.28
CA VAL A 197 -6.30 -11.20 11.91
C VAL A 197 -5.52 -10.31 10.94
N TRP A 198 -5.43 -10.71 9.68
CA TRP A 198 -4.87 -9.86 8.64
C TRP A 198 -5.76 -8.65 8.35
N VAL A 199 -5.14 -7.49 8.20
CA VAL A 199 -5.81 -6.25 7.78
C VAL A 199 -5.11 -5.68 6.55
N HIS A 200 -5.88 -5.19 5.58
CA HIS A 200 -5.30 -4.47 4.44
C HIS A 200 -4.61 -3.18 4.89
N GLY A 201 -5.15 -2.52 5.93
CA GLY A 201 -4.62 -1.28 6.49
C GLY A 201 -4.93 -0.02 5.68
N ASP A 202 -5.39 -0.13 4.43
CA ASP A 202 -5.63 1.03 3.55
C ASP A 202 -6.68 0.71 2.46
N LEU A 203 -7.79 0.10 2.88
CA LEU A 203 -8.83 -0.35 1.96
C LEU A 203 -9.75 0.82 1.58
N HIS A 204 -9.50 1.42 0.43
CA HIS A 204 -10.31 2.52 -0.14
C HIS A 204 -10.30 2.43 -1.68
N PRO A 205 -11.17 3.18 -2.40
CA PRO A 205 -11.29 3.05 -3.86
C PRO A 205 -9.99 3.21 -4.66
N GLY A 206 -9.02 3.97 -4.16
CA GLY A 206 -7.71 4.14 -4.79
C GLY A 206 -6.85 2.87 -4.81
N ASN A 207 -7.14 1.91 -3.94
CA ASN A 207 -6.47 0.62 -3.82
C ASN A 207 -7.35 -0.57 -4.26
N MET A 208 -8.43 -0.29 -4.99
CA MET A 208 -9.34 -1.29 -5.56
C MET A 208 -9.45 -1.12 -7.06
N LEU A 209 -9.78 -2.20 -7.77
CA LEU A 209 -10.00 -2.21 -9.21
C LEU A 209 -11.37 -2.81 -9.53
N THR A 210 -12.03 -2.26 -10.54
CA THR A 210 -13.23 -2.79 -11.19
C THR A 210 -12.98 -2.94 -12.69
N CYS A 211 -13.71 -3.84 -13.34
CA CYS A 211 -13.65 -4.11 -14.77
C CYS A 211 -15.05 -4.24 -15.37
#